data_AF-A0A2G9TKU0-F1
#
_entry.id   AF-A0A2G9TKU0-F1
#
_cell.length_a   1.000
_cell.length_b   1.000
_cell.length_c   1.000
_cell.angle_alpha   90.00
_cell.angle_beta   90.00
_cell.angle_gamma   90.00
#
_symmetry.space_group_name_H-M   'P 1'
#
loop_
_entity.id
_entity.type
_entity.pdbx_description
1 polymer ?
#
loop_
_entity_poly.entity_id
_entity_poly.type
_entity_poly.pdbx_seq_one_letter_code
_entity_poly.pdbx_strand_id
1 'polypeptide(L)'
;MTFAERRILRRLNTLLLKKGVQYGWHVATAIPSLFARKGICSSQSFIRSRQESITLQGNAMGAFHPNEAGHRAVAKEILRELQESGVVDVF
;
A
#
# COMPACT_ATOMS: atom_id res chain seq x y z
N MET A 1 23.73 3.65 -0.51
CA MET A 1 22.36 3.84 -1.03
C MET A 1 21.37 3.69 0.13
N THR A 2 20.42 4.60 0.31
CA THR A 2 19.44 4.53 1.41
C THR A 2 18.05 4.35 0.83
N PHE A 3 17.37 3.27 1.19
CA PHE A 3 16.01 3.01 0.70
C PHE A 3 14.99 3.91 1.40
N ALA A 4 13.99 4.39 0.65
CA ALA A 4 12.86 5.14 1.18
C ALA A 4 12.12 4.37 2.29
N GLU A 5 12.10 3.03 2.23
CA GLU A 5 11.56 2.15 3.27
C GLU A 5 12.13 2.47 4.65
N ARG A 6 13.46 2.58 4.77
CA ARG A 6 14.14 2.77 6.05
C ARG A 6 14.01 4.18 6.61
N ARG A 7 14.00 5.19 5.74
CA ARG A 7 14.08 6.61 6.14
C ARG A 7 12.72 7.29 6.24
N ILE A 8 11.77 6.90 5.40
CA ILE A 8 10.50 7.61 5.22
C ILE A 8 9.34 6.68 5.57
N LEU A 9 9.20 5.56 4.87
CA LEU A 9 7.97 4.75 4.95
C LEU A 9 7.78 4.11 6.33
N ARG A 10 8.85 3.59 6.95
CA ARG A 10 8.76 3.03 8.31
C ARG A 10 8.29 4.07 9.33
N ARG A 11 8.87 5.28 9.29
CA ARG A 11 8.50 6.39 10.18
C ARG A 11 7.06 6.83 9.96
N LEU A 12 6.64 6.94 8.70
CA LEU A 12 5.27 7.29 8.33
C LEU A 12 4.26 6.24 8.84
N ASN A 13 4.54 4.95 8.63
CA ASN A 13 3.67 3.87 9.11
C ASN A 13 3.57 3.83 10.64
N THR A 14 4.68 4.07 11.35
CA THR A 14 4.66 4.21 12.82
C THR A 14 3.81 5.41 13.26
N LEU A 15 3.88 6.54 12.54
CA LEU A 15 3.06 7.72 12.84
C LEU A 15 1.57 7.44 12.63
N LEU A 16 1.21 6.75 11.55
CA LEU A 16 -0.17 6.33 11.27
C LEU A 16 -0.71 5.45 12.39
N LEU A 17 0.05 4.44 12.83
CA LEU A 17 -0.33 3.57 13.95
C LEU A 17 -0.52 4.37 15.25
N LYS A 18 0.42 5.26 15.58
CA LYS A 18 0.32 6.12 16.77
C LYS A 18 -0.96 6.98 16.74
N LYS A 19 -1.27 7.56 15.58
CA LYS A 19 -2.45 8.41 15.41
C LYS A 19 -3.74 7.61 15.42
N GLY A 20 -3.73 6.39 14.88
CA GLY A 20 -4.86 5.48 14.98
C GLY A 20 -5.21 5.16 16.43
N VAL A 21 -4.22 4.77 17.24
CA VAL A 21 -4.43 4.53 18.68
C VAL A 21 -4.92 5.79 19.38
N GLN A 22 -4.34 6.96 19.08
CA GLN A 22 -4.73 8.23 19.71
C GLN A 22 -6.19 8.60 19.46
N TYR A 23 -6.72 8.33 18.26
CA TYR A 23 -8.06 8.75 17.84
C TYR A 23 -9.06 7.61 17.72
N GLY A 24 -8.71 6.39 18.16
CA GLY A 24 -9.57 5.22 18.07
C GLY A 24 -9.86 4.77 16.63
N TRP A 25 -8.99 5.09 15.66
CA TRP A 25 -9.14 4.60 14.29
C TRP A 25 -8.56 3.20 14.14
N HIS A 26 -9.24 2.36 13.36
CA HIS A 26 -8.64 1.13 12.87
C HIS A 26 -7.58 1.49 11.82
N VAL A 27 -6.37 0.97 11.99
CA VAL A 27 -5.27 1.18 11.04
C VAL A 27 -4.96 -0.15 10.38
N ALA A 28 -5.03 -0.16 9.04
CA ALA A 28 -4.74 -1.33 8.21
C ALA A 28 -3.25 -1.69 8.23
N THR A 29 -2.81 -2.33 9.32
CA THR A 29 -1.38 -2.62 9.57
C THR A 29 -0.80 -3.71 8.68
N ALA A 30 -1.65 -4.48 7.99
CA ALA A 30 -1.22 -5.54 7.07
C ALA A 30 -0.70 -4.99 5.73
N ILE A 31 -1.15 -3.79 5.32
CA ILE A 31 -0.85 -3.23 3.99
C ILE A 31 0.66 -3.12 3.68
N PRO A 32 1.52 -2.59 4.58
CA PRO A 32 2.95 -2.53 4.30
C PRO A 32 3.60 -3.89 4.01
N SER A 33 3.09 -4.97 4.61
CA SER A 33 3.65 -6.32 4.42
C SER A 33 3.42 -6.85 3.00
N LEU A 34 2.32 -6.45 2.34
CA LEU A 34 2.01 -6.81 0.95
C LEU A 34 3.11 -6.34 -0.02
N PHE A 35 3.81 -5.26 0.30
CA PHE A 35 4.82 -4.63 -0.53
C PHE A 35 6.26 -5.04 -0.18
N ALA A 36 6.50 -5.75 0.93
CA ALA A 36 7.85 -6.03 1.44
C ALA A 36 8.79 -6.71 0.42
N ARG A 37 8.25 -7.55 -0.46
CA ARG A 37 8.98 -8.22 -1.57
C ARG A 37 8.47 -7.84 -2.96
N LYS A 38 7.56 -6.87 -3.03
CA LYS A 38 6.87 -6.42 -4.25
C LYS A 38 7.01 -4.92 -4.49
N GLY A 39 8.08 -4.32 -3.95
CA GLY A 39 8.44 -2.92 -4.21
C GLY A 39 8.85 -2.67 -5.65
N ILE A 40 9.20 -1.41 -5.97
CA ILE A 40 9.50 -0.97 -7.34
C ILE A 40 10.68 -1.70 -8.01
N CYS A 41 11.64 -2.23 -7.24
CA CYS A 41 12.78 -2.98 -7.79
C CYS A 41 12.52 -4.49 -7.91
N SER A 42 11.33 -4.97 -7.56
CA SER A 42 10.98 -6.40 -7.65
C SER A 42 10.63 -6.78 -9.08
N SER A 43 11.03 -7.98 -9.52
CA SER A 43 10.55 -8.56 -10.78
C SER A 43 9.05 -8.90 -10.75
N GLN A 44 8.46 -8.97 -9.55
CA GLN A 44 7.03 -9.12 -9.32
C GLN A 44 6.49 -7.86 -8.61
N SER A 45 6.73 -6.70 -9.20
CA SER A 45 6.37 -5.43 -8.57
C SER A 45 4.86 -5.23 -8.46
N PHE A 46 4.44 -4.67 -7.33
CA PHE A 46 3.12 -4.09 -7.11
C PHE A 46 3.13 -2.58 -7.29
N ILE A 47 4.25 -1.97 -7.67
CA ILE A 47 4.41 -0.53 -7.81
C ILE A 47 4.61 -0.20 -9.28
N ARG A 48 3.81 0.72 -9.80
CA ARG A 48 3.95 1.25 -11.15
C ARG A 48 5.21 2.11 -11.23
N SER A 49 6.09 1.80 -12.18
CA SER A 49 7.27 2.59 -12.50
C SER A 49 6.90 3.88 -13.23
N ARG A 50 7.85 4.82 -13.28
CA ARG A 50 7.69 6.06 -14.06
C ARG A 50 7.48 5.80 -15.55
N GLN A 51 8.17 4.81 -16.11
CA GLN A 51 8.05 4.47 -17.52
C GLN A 51 6.67 3.89 -17.84
N GLU A 52 6.18 2.95 -17.02
CA GLU A 52 4.84 2.40 -17.17
C GLU A 52 3.76 3.49 -17.07
N SER A 53 3.91 4.43 -16.13
CA SER A 53 3.00 5.58 -16.04
C SER A 53 2.98 6.40 -17.34
N ILE A 54 4.15 6.75 -17.88
CA ILE A 54 4.21 7.54 -19.12
C ILE A 54 3.57 6.77 -20.28
N THR A 55 3.85 5.47 -20.41
CA THR A 55 3.32 4.64 -21.48
C THR A 55 1.80 4.48 -21.40
N LEU A 56 1.23 4.33 -20.21
CA LEU A 56 -0.21 4.05 -20.03
C LEU A 56 -1.09 5.31 -20.04
N GLN A 57 -0.63 6.42 -19.46
CA GLN A 57 -1.45 7.63 -19.24
C GLN A 57 -0.85 8.92 -19.81
N GLY A 58 0.29 8.84 -20.51
CA GLY A 58 0.94 9.98 -21.15
C GLY A 58 1.68 10.94 -20.21
N ASN A 59 1.77 10.63 -18.91
CA ASN A 59 2.50 11.44 -17.93
C ASN A 59 2.99 10.58 -16.73
N ALA A 60 3.81 11.18 -15.85
CA ALA A 60 4.43 10.49 -14.73
C ALA A 60 3.58 10.48 -13.43
N MET A 61 2.35 11.01 -13.43
CA MET A 61 1.56 11.19 -12.20
C MET A 61 1.13 9.88 -11.55
N GLY A 62 1.05 8.78 -12.31
CA GLY A 62 0.78 7.44 -11.80
C GLY A 62 2.02 6.70 -11.29
N ALA A 63 3.21 7.30 -11.40
CA ALA A 63 4.44 6.66 -10.91
C ALA A 63 4.39 6.46 -9.39
N PHE A 64 5.02 5.38 -8.92
CA PHE A 64 5.11 5.00 -7.50
C PHE A 64 3.80 4.63 -6.81
N HIS A 65 2.68 4.65 -7.53
CA HIS A 65 1.39 4.13 -7.06
C HIS A 65 1.32 2.61 -7.25
N PRO A 66 0.40 1.92 -6.57
CA PRO A 66 0.15 0.52 -6.86
C PRO A 66 -0.25 0.31 -8.33
N ASN A 67 0.21 -0.78 -8.95
CA ASN A 67 -0.34 -1.24 -10.22
C ASN A 67 -1.64 -2.04 -9.98
N GLU A 68 -2.21 -2.62 -11.03
CA GLU A 68 -3.49 -3.34 -10.98
C GLU A 68 -3.42 -4.53 -10.01
N ALA A 69 -2.30 -5.26 -9.99
CA ALA A 69 -2.09 -6.37 -9.07
C ALA A 69 -1.94 -5.90 -7.61
N GLY A 70 -1.21 -4.80 -7.40
CA GLY A 70 -1.08 -4.14 -6.10
C GLY A 70 -2.43 -3.65 -5.57
N HIS A 71 -3.22 -2.97 -6.40
CA HIS A 71 -4.57 -2.53 -6.03
C HIS A 71 -5.49 -3.69 -5.66
N ARG A 72 -5.48 -4.80 -6.41
CA ARG A 72 -6.27 -5.99 -6.07
C ARG A 72 -5.85 -6.59 -4.72
N ALA A 73 -4.55 -6.67 -4.44
CA ALA A 73 -4.05 -7.19 -3.17
C ALA A 73 -4.46 -6.30 -1.99
N VAL A 74 -4.34 -4.97 -2.15
CA VAL A 74 -4.79 -4.00 -1.14
C VAL A 74 -6.29 -4.08 -0.91
N ALA A 75 -7.09 -4.14 -1.98
CA ALA A 75 -8.55 -4.22 -1.88
C ALA A 75 -9.00 -5.50 -1.16
N LYS A 76 -8.36 -6.64 -1.45
CA LYS A 76 -8.63 -7.90 -0.76
C LYS A 76 -8.33 -7.81 0.74
N GLU A 77 -7.22 -7.17 1.10
CA GLU A 77 -6.83 -7.00 2.51
C GLU A 77 -7.78 -6.07 3.26
N ILE A 78 -8.14 -4.93 2.67
CA ILE A 78 -9.11 -4.00 3.27
C ILE A 78 -10.47 -4.65 3.42
N LEU A 79 -10.94 -5.39 2.41
CA LEU A 79 -12.22 -6.11 2.50
C LEU A 79 -12.23 -7.12 3.65
N ARG A 80 -11.13 -7.88 3.82
CA ARG A 80 -10.95 -8.81 4.94
C ARG A 80 -11.05 -8.07 6.28
N GLU A 81 -10.34 -6.96 6.45
CA GLU A 81 -10.38 -6.17 7.69
C GLU A 81 -11.78 -5.59 7.98
N LEU A 82 -12.50 -5.13 6.95
CA LEU A 82 -13.86 -4.62 7.10
C LEU A 82 -14.85 -5.72 7.52
N GLN A 83 -14.71 -6.92 6.97
CA GLN A 83 -15.51 -8.09 7.33
C GLN A 83 -15.23 -8.54 8.77
N GLU A 84 -13.96 -8.64 9.16
CA GLU A 84 -13.56 -9.00 10.52
C GLU A 84 -14.00 -7.96 11.57
N SER A 85 -14.11 -6.69 11.15
CA SER A 85 -14.61 -5.61 12.00
C SER A 85 -16.14 -5.52 12.05
N GLY A 86 -16.87 -6.36 11.30
CA GLY A 86 -18.33 -6.33 11.22
C GLY A 86 -18.90 -5.10 10.52
N VAL A 87 -18.08 -4.36 9.75
CA VAL A 87 -18.53 -3.18 8.98
C VAL A 87 -19.25 -3.61 7.71
N VAL A 88 -18.85 -4.74 7.13
CA VAL A 88 -19.43 -5.32 5.91
C VAL A 88 -19.75 -6.78 6.18
N ASP A 89 -20.89 -7.25 5.65
CA ASP A 89 -21.31 -8.64 5.79
C ASP A 89 -20.35 -9.62 5.08
N VAL A 90 -20.30 -10.83 5.60
CA VAL A 90 -19.65 -11.97 4.94
C VAL A 90 -20.71 -12.63 4.06
N PHE A 91 -20.59 -12.48 2.74
CA PHE A 91 -21.46 -13.10 1.74
C PHE A 91 -21.02 -14.53 1.43
#